data_AF-A0A077P740-F1
#
_entry.id   AF-A0A077P740-F1
#
_cell.length_a   1.000
_cell.length_b   1.000
_cell.length_c   1.000
_cell.angle_alpha   90.00
_cell.angle_beta   90.00
_cell.angle_gamma   90.00
#
_symmetry.space_group_name_H-M   'P 1'
#
loop_
_entity.id
_entity.type
_entity.pdbx_description
1 polymer ?
#
loop_
_entity_poly.entity_id
_entity_poly.type
_entity_poly.pdbx_seq_one_letter_code
_entity_poly.pdbx_strand_id
1 'polypeptide(L)'
;MLTEMTTVYRKSIALFTFVESHAPTYLSTQDGKTAEQLAKLCHVSVDRFHRLLNYMQSLGVLLEKDDKFYLTEQCSSLSDPNSLETLHIKFELNPICWSSWTKYNASLNEENDKSSFEIHYHEKFFDYLGHEQNKVLKNTFDNLMSKVTNIMNEDIIKHIPLHNISSVIDVGGGKGALAKEIKKNHPNINCAVMDQYDFSQQESEGITFINGNFFSAIPSGYDAYCMKNVLHNWPDEKVVDILKNCYQAMHKDSTLYIIDMIKERNNAEAESFDLYMDVLLLGKERYQSEFEALAKQTGFTITNMYKMSVSKTGAPPHVIEMKK
;
A
#
# COMPACT_ATOMS: atom_id res chain seq x y z
N MET A 1 4.04 26.74 -14.60
CA MET A 1 3.00 25.72 -14.35
C MET A 1 3.05 24.57 -15.35
N LEU A 2 2.56 24.71 -16.60
CA LEU A 2 2.49 23.56 -17.53
C LEU A 2 3.85 22.92 -17.84
N THR A 3 4.88 23.72 -18.13
CA THR A 3 6.24 23.21 -18.35
C THR A 3 6.78 22.44 -17.14
N GLU A 4 6.47 22.92 -15.93
CA GLU A 4 6.87 22.25 -14.69
C GLU A 4 6.15 20.90 -14.54
N MET A 5 4.84 20.85 -14.77
CA MET A 5 4.07 19.60 -14.77
C MET A 5 4.61 18.58 -15.77
N THR A 6 4.95 19.01 -16.99
CA THR A 6 5.51 18.11 -18.02
C THR A 6 6.93 17.63 -17.73
N THR A 7 7.65 18.25 -16.78
CA THR A 7 9.04 17.91 -16.48
C THR A 7 9.24 17.30 -15.09
N VAL A 8 8.20 17.28 -14.25
CA VAL A 8 8.26 16.74 -12.89
C VAL A 8 8.70 15.28 -12.84
N TYR A 9 8.36 14.49 -13.88
CA TYR A 9 8.76 13.08 -13.99
C TYR A 9 10.28 12.88 -13.90
N ARG A 10 11.07 13.88 -14.31
CA ARG A 10 12.55 13.82 -14.23
C ARG A 10 13.02 13.72 -12.79
N LYS A 11 12.33 14.38 -11.85
CA LYS A 11 12.62 14.31 -10.41
C LYS A 11 12.38 12.89 -9.90
N SER A 12 11.22 12.32 -10.21
CA SER A 12 10.83 10.98 -9.78
C SER A 12 11.80 9.92 -10.32
N ILE A 13 12.08 9.93 -11.62
CA ILE A 13 13.00 8.95 -12.23
C ILE A 13 14.42 9.09 -11.68
N ALA A 14 14.89 10.32 -11.42
CA ALA A 14 16.21 10.53 -10.83
C ALA A 14 16.27 10.00 -9.38
N LEU A 15 15.24 10.24 -8.58
CA LEU A 15 15.13 9.72 -7.22
C LEU A 15 15.09 8.18 -7.21
N PHE A 16 14.28 7.58 -8.07
CA PHE A 16 14.24 6.12 -8.25
C PHE A 16 15.61 5.58 -8.63
N THR A 17 16.28 6.19 -9.62
CA THR A 17 17.62 5.77 -10.06
C THR A 17 18.64 5.86 -8.93
N PHE A 18 18.58 6.89 -8.10
CA PHE A 18 19.46 7.07 -6.96
C PHE A 18 19.24 5.97 -5.90
N VAL A 19 17.99 5.63 -5.60
CA VAL A 19 17.66 4.54 -4.66
C VAL A 19 18.04 3.17 -5.23
N GLU A 20 17.75 2.93 -6.51
CA GLU A 20 18.01 1.65 -7.17
C GLU A 20 19.51 1.39 -7.39
N SER A 21 20.33 2.45 -7.47
CA SER A 21 21.78 2.28 -7.49
C SER A 21 22.39 1.88 -6.14
N HIS A 22 21.57 1.74 -5.08
CA HIS A 22 21.99 1.48 -3.70
C HIS A 22 22.88 2.56 -3.06
N ALA A 23 23.06 3.72 -3.71
CA ALA A 23 23.91 4.78 -3.19
C ALA A 23 23.50 5.30 -1.81
N PRO A 24 22.19 5.49 -1.50
CA PRO A 24 21.76 5.88 -0.16
C PRO A 24 22.30 4.99 0.96
N THR A 25 22.46 3.68 0.74
CA THR A 25 22.89 2.74 1.80
C THR A 25 24.36 2.89 2.19
N TYR A 26 25.14 3.64 1.42
CA TYR A 26 26.54 3.97 1.70
C TYR A 26 26.72 5.38 2.31
N LEU A 27 25.60 6.08 2.52
CA LEU A 27 25.55 7.45 2.99
C LEU A 27 24.78 7.54 4.31
N SER A 28 25.11 8.55 5.09
CA SER A 28 24.30 9.00 6.24
C SER A 28 24.45 10.51 6.41
N THR A 29 23.85 11.07 7.46
CA THR A 29 24.04 12.48 7.83
C THR A 29 25.44 12.77 8.39
N GLN A 30 26.22 11.73 8.76
CA GLN A 30 27.54 11.86 9.39
C GLN A 30 28.68 11.27 8.56
N ASP A 31 28.39 10.26 7.74
CA ASP A 31 29.37 9.56 6.89
C ASP A 31 29.02 9.78 5.41
N GLY A 32 29.76 10.69 4.79
CA GLY A 32 29.63 11.04 3.37
C GLY A 32 30.71 10.41 2.50
N LYS A 33 30.44 10.31 1.21
CA LYS A 33 31.33 9.70 0.21
C LYS A 33 31.54 10.63 -0.98
N THR A 34 32.71 10.58 -1.60
CA THR A 34 32.94 11.28 -2.87
C THR A 34 32.17 10.60 -4.01
N ALA A 35 32.00 11.30 -5.14
CA ALA A 35 31.36 10.73 -6.31
C ALA A 35 32.08 9.46 -6.82
N GLU A 36 33.42 9.42 -6.77
CA GLU A 36 34.25 8.28 -7.17
C GLU A 36 34.02 7.08 -6.25
N GLN A 37 33.95 7.32 -4.93
CA GLN A 37 33.69 6.28 -3.95
C GLN A 37 32.31 5.66 -4.17
N LEU A 38 31.26 6.48 -4.32
CA LEU A 38 29.91 6.00 -4.58
C LEU A 38 29.82 5.27 -5.91
N ALA A 39 30.37 5.84 -6.98
CA ALA A 39 30.33 5.22 -8.29
C ALA A 39 31.02 3.85 -8.30
N LYS A 40 32.13 3.69 -7.57
CA LYS A 40 32.81 2.41 -7.37
C LYS A 40 31.95 1.42 -6.57
N LEU A 41 31.35 1.85 -5.47
CA LEU A 41 30.49 1.02 -4.62
C LEU A 41 29.22 0.55 -5.35
N CYS A 42 28.65 1.42 -6.18
CA CYS A 42 27.42 1.16 -6.95
C CYS A 42 27.69 0.54 -8.32
N HIS A 43 28.95 0.34 -8.72
CA HIS A 43 29.35 -0.18 -10.03
C HIS A 43 28.81 0.61 -11.23
N VAL A 44 28.88 1.94 -11.16
CA VAL A 44 28.38 2.87 -12.19
C VAL A 44 29.48 3.82 -12.70
N SER A 45 29.22 4.50 -13.81
CA SER A 45 30.12 5.53 -14.35
C SER A 45 30.21 6.74 -13.41
N VAL A 46 31.43 7.12 -13.03
CA VAL A 46 31.70 8.28 -12.17
C VAL A 46 31.06 9.55 -12.71
N ASP A 47 31.40 9.95 -13.94
CA ASP A 47 30.92 11.21 -14.53
C ASP A 47 29.39 11.27 -14.65
N ARG A 48 28.76 10.16 -15.06
CA ARG A 48 27.30 10.11 -15.19
C ARG A 48 26.62 10.12 -13.84
N PHE A 49 27.18 9.41 -12.86
CA PHE A 49 26.61 9.33 -11.53
C PHE A 49 26.78 10.64 -10.76
N HIS A 50 27.90 11.32 -10.92
CA HIS A 50 28.12 12.64 -10.35
C HIS A 50 27.04 13.64 -10.80
N ARG A 51 26.63 13.62 -12.08
CA ARG A 51 25.49 14.43 -12.56
C ARG A 51 24.18 14.11 -11.84
N LEU A 52 23.93 12.84 -11.52
CA LEU A 52 22.77 12.42 -10.74
C LEU A 52 22.87 12.92 -9.29
N LEU A 53 24.04 12.79 -8.66
CA LEU A 53 24.28 13.26 -7.29
C LEU A 53 24.08 14.78 -7.18
N ASN A 54 24.59 15.56 -8.14
CA ASN A 54 24.37 17.01 -8.19
C ASN A 54 22.88 17.35 -8.34
N TYR A 55 22.14 16.54 -9.10
CA TYR A 55 20.70 16.73 -9.20
C TYR A 55 19.98 16.37 -7.89
N MET A 56 20.34 15.27 -7.22
CA MET A 56 19.81 14.92 -5.90
C MET A 56 20.10 15.99 -4.84
N GLN A 57 21.29 16.60 -4.89
CA GLN A 57 21.62 17.76 -4.07
C GLN A 57 20.71 18.96 -4.37
N SER A 58 20.48 19.28 -5.65
CA SER A 58 19.57 20.37 -6.04
C SER A 58 18.11 20.14 -5.62
N LEU A 59 17.71 18.87 -5.43
CA LEU A 59 16.40 18.49 -4.92
C LEU A 59 16.34 18.43 -3.39
N GLY A 60 17.45 18.68 -2.68
CA GLY A 60 17.52 18.62 -1.22
C GLY A 60 17.55 17.21 -0.64
N VAL A 61 17.84 16.19 -1.47
CA VAL A 61 18.04 14.79 -1.02
C VAL A 61 19.45 14.61 -0.47
N LEU A 62 20.41 15.31 -1.05
CA LEU A 62 21.81 15.30 -0.62
C LEU A 62 22.29 16.68 -0.19
N LEU A 63 23.28 16.68 0.70
CA LEU A 63 24.15 17.81 1.00
C LEU A 63 25.55 17.48 0.49
N GLU A 64 26.27 18.49 0.02
CA GLU A 64 27.67 18.36 -0.36
C GLU A 64 28.54 19.20 0.57
N LYS A 65 29.60 18.59 1.10
CA LYS A 65 30.60 19.25 1.95
C LYS A 65 31.95 18.57 1.74
N ASP A 66 33.01 19.37 1.55
CA ASP A 66 34.38 18.89 1.39
C ASP A 66 34.49 17.77 0.31
N ASP A 67 33.89 17.99 -0.86
CA ASP A 67 33.80 17.06 -2.01
C ASP A 67 33.11 15.71 -1.73
N LYS A 68 32.32 15.65 -0.65
CA LYS A 68 31.54 14.46 -0.27
C LYS A 68 30.05 14.77 -0.24
N PHE A 69 29.27 13.78 -0.67
CA PHE A 69 27.82 13.78 -0.57
C PHE A 69 27.37 13.09 0.72
N TYR A 70 26.36 13.65 1.37
CA TYR A 70 25.71 13.17 2.59
C TYR A 70 24.20 13.15 2.37
N LEU A 71 23.48 12.24 3.02
CA LEU A 71 22.02 12.35 3.08
C LEU A 71 21.63 13.54 3.95
N THR A 72 20.57 14.25 3.55
CA THR A 72 19.97 15.28 4.41
C THR A 72 19.24 14.65 5.59
N GLU A 73 18.95 15.41 6.64
CA GLU A 73 18.20 14.90 7.80
C GLU A 73 16.83 14.37 7.37
N GLN A 74 16.14 15.07 6.46
CA GLN A 74 14.82 14.69 5.93
C GLN A 74 14.87 13.42 5.08
N CYS A 75 16.00 13.12 4.43
CA CYS A 75 16.17 11.95 3.58
C CYS A 75 17.03 10.85 4.23
N SER A 76 17.33 10.98 5.53
CA SER A 76 18.20 10.04 6.25
C SER A 76 17.67 8.61 6.26
N SER A 77 16.34 8.41 6.22
CA SER A 77 15.75 7.08 6.16
C SER A 77 16.08 6.30 4.89
N LEU A 78 16.54 6.96 3.82
CA LEU A 78 16.97 6.29 2.60
C LEU A 78 18.23 5.42 2.81
N SER A 79 18.99 5.62 3.90
CA SER A 79 20.12 4.75 4.22
C SER A 79 19.69 3.32 4.60
N ASP A 80 18.45 3.14 5.06
CA ASP A 80 17.86 1.82 5.29
C ASP A 80 17.12 1.36 4.01
N PRO A 81 17.57 0.28 3.35
CA PRO A 81 16.92 -0.24 2.14
C PRO A 81 15.50 -0.76 2.41
N ASN A 82 15.13 -0.96 3.68
CA ASN A 82 13.82 -1.41 4.11
C ASN A 82 13.00 -0.28 4.75
N SER A 83 13.44 0.98 4.76
CA SER A 83 12.62 2.07 5.29
C SER A 83 11.31 2.22 4.52
N LEU A 84 10.31 2.86 5.14
CA LEU A 84 9.02 3.11 4.47
C LEU A 84 9.24 3.90 3.17
N GLU A 85 10.05 4.96 3.25
CA GLU A 85 10.31 5.84 2.12
C GLU A 85 11.06 5.11 1.00
N THR A 86 12.06 4.28 1.31
CA THR A 86 12.77 3.47 0.31
C THR A 86 11.84 2.47 -0.38
N LEU A 87 11.03 1.73 0.40
CA LEU A 87 10.08 0.76 -0.15
C LEU A 87 9.01 1.44 -1.00
N HIS A 88 8.51 2.60 -0.57
CA HIS A 88 7.55 3.39 -1.32
C HIS A 88 8.13 3.84 -2.67
N ILE A 89 9.34 4.43 -2.67
CA ILE A 89 10.04 4.81 -3.92
C ILE A 89 10.21 3.61 -4.86
N LYS A 90 10.66 2.46 -4.33
CA LYS A 90 10.91 1.25 -5.12
C LYS A 90 9.65 0.64 -5.73
N PHE A 91 8.51 0.76 -5.05
CA PHE A 91 7.22 0.25 -5.53
C PHE A 91 6.55 1.24 -6.48
N GLU A 92 6.34 2.47 -6.03
CA GLU A 92 5.61 3.53 -6.76
C GLU A 92 6.28 3.83 -8.10
N LEU A 93 7.61 3.96 -8.08
CA LEU A 93 8.40 4.33 -9.26
C LEU A 93 9.00 3.09 -9.96
N ASN A 94 8.55 1.89 -9.60
CA ASN A 94 8.96 0.69 -10.31
C ASN A 94 8.58 0.81 -11.79
N PRO A 95 9.45 0.42 -12.74
CA PRO A 95 9.12 0.43 -14.16
C PRO A 95 7.81 -0.29 -14.51
N ILE A 96 7.44 -1.33 -13.75
CA ILE A 96 6.18 -2.05 -13.92
C ILE A 96 4.97 -1.15 -13.62
N CYS A 97 4.95 -0.48 -12.47
CA CYS A 97 3.89 0.46 -12.09
C CYS A 97 3.92 1.69 -13.01
N TRP A 98 5.09 2.27 -13.23
CA TRP A 98 5.29 3.49 -14.02
C TRP A 98 4.82 3.36 -15.47
N SER A 99 5.19 2.26 -16.14
CA SER A 99 4.83 2.03 -17.56
C SER A 99 3.32 1.89 -17.76
N SER A 100 2.57 1.52 -16.72
CA SER A 100 1.12 1.43 -16.77
C SER A 100 0.49 2.78 -17.12
N TRP A 101 1.03 3.90 -16.65
CA TRP A 101 0.53 5.24 -16.97
C TRP A 101 0.53 5.57 -18.47
N THR A 102 1.37 4.90 -19.28
CA THR A 102 1.46 5.12 -20.73
C THR A 102 0.20 4.68 -21.50
N LYS A 103 -0.68 3.89 -20.87
CA LYS A 103 -1.94 3.42 -21.45
C LYS A 103 -3.17 4.11 -20.86
N TYR A 104 -2.99 5.09 -19.96
CA TYR A 104 -4.12 5.63 -19.20
C TYR A 104 -5.12 6.36 -20.09
N ASN A 105 -4.63 7.09 -21.09
CA ASN A 105 -5.49 7.72 -22.08
C ASN A 105 -6.35 6.72 -22.88
N ALA A 106 -5.87 5.49 -23.07
CA ALA A 106 -6.60 4.44 -23.75
C ALA A 106 -7.59 3.74 -22.82
N SER A 107 -7.27 3.61 -21.52
CA SER A 107 -8.17 2.98 -20.54
C SER A 107 -9.44 3.80 -20.29
N LEU A 108 -9.39 5.12 -20.51
CA LEU A 108 -10.54 6.03 -20.36
C LEU A 108 -11.62 5.88 -21.45
N ASN A 109 -11.42 5.03 -22.46
CA ASN A 109 -12.46 4.77 -23.46
C ASN A 109 -13.63 4.01 -22.81
N GLU A 110 -14.86 4.50 -22.98
CA GLU A 110 -16.08 3.88 -22.42
C GLU A 110 -16.30 2.43 -22.86
N GLU A 111 -15.75 2.02 -24.01
CA GLU A 111 -15.83 0.65 -24.52
C GLU A 111 -14.81 -0.30 -23.84
N ASN A 112 -13.91 0.23 -23.01
CA ASN A 112 -12.85 -0.53 -22.36
C ASN A 112 -13.16 -0.77 -20.87
N ASP A 113 -13.13 -2.03 -20.46
CA ASP A 113 -13.42 -2.51 -19.10
C ASP A 113 -12.14 -2.93 -18.34
N LYS A 114 -10.98 -2.45 -18.78
CA LYS A 114 -9.65 -2.85 -18.28
C LYS A 114 -8.85 -1.69 -17.71
N SER A 115 -8.10 -1.94 -16.64
CA SER A 115 -7.17 -0.94 -16.11
C SER A 115 -6.07 -0.64 -17.13
N SER A 116 -5.42 0.52 -16.96
CA SER A 116 -4.26 0.87 -17.76
C SER A 116 -3.13 -0.16 -17.64
N PHE A 117 -2.94 -0.71 -16.44
CA PHE A 117 -2.04 -1.84 -16.20
C PHE A 117 -2.44 -3.07 -17.02
N GLU A 118 -3.71 -3.48 -16.99
CA GLU A 118 -4.19 -4.66 -17.71
C GLU A 118 -4.08 -4.49 -19.23
N ILE A 119 -4.28 -3.29 -19.77
CA ILE A 119 -4.02 -3.00 -21.18
C ILE A 119 -2.54 -3.18 -21.53
N HIS A 120 -1.64 -2.70 -20.66
CA HIS A 120 -0.20 -2.73 -20.89
C HIS A 120 0.39 -4.14 -20.79
N TYR A 121 -0.01 -4.89 -19.75
CA TYR A 121 0.56 -6.20 -19.41
C TYR A 121 -0.29 -7.39 -19.85
N HIS A 122 -1.50 -7.14 -20.35
CA HIS A 122 -2.47 -8.17 -20.75
C HIS A 122 -2.89 -9.11 -19.61
N GLU A 123 -2.80 -8.63 -18.37
CA GLU A 123 -3.08 -9.37 -17.15
C GLU A 123 -3.41 -8.41 -16.01
N LYS A 124 -4.21 -8.85 -15.04
CA LYS A 124 -4.53 -8.04 -13.85
C LYS A 124 -3.33 -7.90 -12.93
N PHE A 125 -3.26 -6.79 -12.20
CA PHE A 125 -2.12 -6.47 -11.35
C PHE A 125 -1.74 -7.57 -10.34
N PHE A 126 -2.70 -8.09 -9.58
CA PHE A 126 -2.39 -9.09 -8.54
C PHE A 126 -2.00 -10.45 -9.13
N ASP A 127 -2.60 -10.85 -10.25
CA ASP A 127 -2.21 -12.07 -10.99
C ASP A 127 -0.78 -11.92 -11.52
N TYR A 128 -0.48 -10.77 -12.14
CA TYR A 128 0.85 -10.44 -12.64
C TYR A 128 1.90 -10.44 -11.51
N LEU A 129 1.58 -9.86 -10.36
CA LEU A 129 2.46 -9.79 -9.20
C LEU A 129 2.72 -11.18 -8.58
N GLY A 130 1.80 -12.14 -8.78
CA GLY A 130 1.90 -13.51 -8.30
C GLY A 130 2.94 -14.37 -9.04
N HIS A 131 3.42 -13.95 -10.20
CA HIS A 131 4.42 -14.72 -10.95
C HIS A 131 5.80 -14.73 -10.27
N GLU A 132 6.51 -15.86 -10.35
CA GLU A 132 7.86 -16.01 -9.76
C GLU A 132 8.88 -15.00 -10.30
N GLN A 133 8.81 -14.61 -11.58
CA GLN A 133 9.69 -13.57 -12.13
C GLN A 133 9.48 -12.19 -11.46
N ASN A 134 8.30 -11.96 -10.87
CA ASN A 134 7.92 -10.69 -10.24
C ASN A 134 8.07 -10.72 -8.71
N LYS A 135 8.66 -11.79 -8.16
CA LYS A 135 8.81 -12.00 -6.71
C LYS A 135 9.51 -10.85 -5.98
N VAL A 136 10.46 -10.16 -6.62
CA VAL A 136 11.12 -8.99 -6.03
C VAL A 136 10.14 -7.83 -5.85
N LEU A 137 9.31 -7.56 -6.86
CA LEU A 137 8.28 -6.53 -6.77
C LEU A 137 7.20 -6.94 -5.75
N LYS A 138 6.75 -8.20 -5.77
CA LYS A 138 5.81 -8.75 -4.78
C LYS A 138 6.32 -8.57 -3.35
N ASN A 139 7.58 -8.94 -3.08
CA ASN A 139 8.17 -8.77 -1.76
C ASN A 139 8.28 -7.29 -1.36
N THR A 140 8.59 -6.41 -2.31
CA THR A 140 8.63 -4.95 -2.07
C THR A 140 7.24 -4.43 -1.70
N PHE A 141 6.21 -4.83 -2.44
CA PHE A 141 4.81 -4.52 -2.16
C PHE A 141 4.39 -5.02 -0.77
N ASP A 142 4.65 -6.28 -0.46
CA ASP A 142 4.27 -6.90 0.83
C ASP A 142 4.93 -6.21 2.01
N ASN A 143 6.23 -5.91 1.88
CA ASN A 143 6.99 -5.21 2.92
C ASN A 143 6.47 -3.78 3.09
N LEU A 144 6.16 -3.08 2.00
CA LEU A 144 5.59 -1.73 2.03
C LEU A 144 4.23 -1.74 2.74
N MET A 145 3.31 -2.62 2.32
CA MET A 145 1.98 -2.75 2.93
C MET A 145 2.07 -3.12 4.42
N SER A 146 3.00 -4.01 4.80
CA SER A 146 3.25 -4.34 6.21
C SER A 146 3.74 -3.11 6.99
N LYS A 147 4.66 -2.30 6.43
CA LYS A 147 5.14 -1.09 7.10
C LYS A 147 4.06 -0.03 7.25
N VAL A 148 3.26 0.21 6.21
CA VAL A 148 2.11 1.14 6.26
C VAL A 148 1.14 0.69 7.35
N THR A 149 0.84 -0.61 7.40
CA THR A 149 -0.03 -1.20 8.43
C THR A 149 0.53 -1.01 9.83
N ASN A 150 1.81 -1.34 10.05
CA ASN A 150 2.45 -1.21 11.36
C ASN A 150 2.40 0.20 11.94
N ILE A 151 2.54 1.23 11.09
CA ILE A 151 2.45 2.64 11.52
C ILE A 151 1.03 2.99 11.99
N MET A 152 0.03 2.34 11.42
CA MET A 152 -1.39 2.59 11.68
C MET A 152 -1.95 1.72 12.81
N ASN A 153 -1.32 0.59 13.13
CA ASN A 153 -1.90 -0.44 13.98
C ASN A 153 -2.34 0.07 15.36
N GLU A 154 -1.53 0.89 16.05
CA GLU A 154 -1.90 1.42 17.36
C GLU A 154 -3.20 2.22 17.30
N ASP A 155 -3.43 2.93 16.20
CA ASP A 155 -4.61 3.76 16.03
C ASP A 155 -5.82 2.94 15.54
N ILE A 156 -5.60 1.96 14.65
CA ILE A 156 -6.62 0.98 14.24
C ILE A 156 -7.16 0.26 15.47
N ILE A 157 -6.28 -0.29 16.32
CA ILE A 157 -6.64 -1.10 17.49
C ILE A 157 -7.45 -0.29 18.51
N LYS A 158 -7.20 1.02 18.66
CA LYS A 158 -8.01 1.89 19.53
C LYS A 158 -9.48 1.98 19.08
N HIS A 159 -9.73 1.85 17.79
CA HIS A 159 -11.06 2.02 17.18
C HIS A 159 -11.77 0.69 16.91
N ILE A 160 -11.09 -0.44 17.07
CA ILE A 160 -11.71 -1.77 17.04
C ILE A 160 -12.00 -2.20 18.49
N PRO A 161 -13.26 -2.30 18.94
CA PRO A 161 -13.60 -2.75 20.28
C PRO A 161 -13.28 -4.23 20.50
N LEU A 162 -12.03 -4.52 20.89
CA LEU A 162 -11.50 -5.88 21.09
C LEU A 162 -11.84 -6.48 22.48
N HIS A 163 -12.54 -5.75 23.36
CA HIS A 163 -12.69 -6.12 24.78
C HIS A 163 -13.71 -7.24 25.07
N ASN A 164 -14.50 -7.67 24.08
CA ASN A 164 -15.54 -8.70 24.23
C ASN A 164 -15.62 -9.67 23.05
N ILE A 165 -14.54 -9.79 22.27
CA ILE A 165 -14.48 -10.74 21.15
C ILE A 165 -13.47 -11.84 21.46
N SER A 166 -13.73 -13.03 20.94
CA SER A 166 -12.85 -14.20 21.08
C SER A 166 -12.06 -14.48 19.79
N SER A 167 -12.50 -13.92 18.66
CA SER A 167 -11.96 -14.25 17.35
C SER A 167 -12.00 -13.09 16.35
N VAL A 168 -10.92 -12.94 15.57
CA VAL A 168 -10.77 -11.94 14.50
C VAL A 168 -10.22 -12.62 13.25
N ILE A 169 -10.77 -12.31 12.08
CA ILE A 169 -10.17 -12.65 10.79
C ILE A 169 -9.85 -11.38 9.98
N ASP A 170 -8.61 -11.29 9.52
CA ASP A 170 -8.11 -10.25 8.62
C ASP A 170 -8.18 -10.75 7.17
N VAL A 171 -9.17 -10.28 6.41
CA VAL A 171 -9.47 -10.72 5.04
C VAL A 171 -8.76 -9.81 4.05
N GLY A 172 -7.90 -10.39 3.21
CA GLY A 172 -6.90 -9.63 2.44
C GLY A 172 -5.77 -9.08 3.32
N GLY A 173 -5.46 -9.75 4.43
CA GLY A 173 -4.53 -9.26 5.47
C GLY A 173 -3.05 -9.32 5.10
N GLY A 174 -2.69 -9.73 3.89
CA GLY A 174 -1.32 -9.82 3.41
C GLY A 174 -0.46 -10.77 4.25
N LYS A 175 0.69 -10.26 4.72
CA LYS A 175 1.58 -10.99 5.64
C LYS A 175 1.09 -11.01 7.11
N GLY A 176 -0.11 -10.49 7.38
CA GLY A 176 -0.75 -10.53 8.69
C GLY A 176 -0.29 -9.44 9.67
N ALA A 177 0.20 -8.29 9.17
CA ALA A 177 0.73 -7.23 10.02
C ALA A 177 -0.29 -6.72 11.07
N LEU A 178 -1.56 -6.58 10.69
CA LEU A 178 -2.63 -6.19 11.61
C LEU A 178 -2.94 -7.31 12.62
N ALA A 179 -3.16 -8.53 12.14
CA ALA A 179 -3.42 -9.69 12.99
C ALA A 179 -2.30 -9.94 14.02
N LYS A 180 -1.03 -9.76 13.63
CA LYS A 180 0.12 -9.85 14.53
C LYS A 180 0.08 -8.82 15.65
N GLU A 181 -0.24 -7.57 15.35
CA GLU A 181 -0.34 -6.55 16.40
C GLU A 181 -1.56 -6.76 17.30
N ILE A 182 -2.70 -7.21 16.76
CA ILE A 182 -3.86 -7.61 17.57
C ILE A 182 -3.46 -8.75 18.51
N LYS A 183 -2.85 -9.83 18.00
CA LYS A 183 -2.45 -10.99 18.79
C LYS A 183 -1.46 -10.63 19.90
N LYS A 184 -0.52 -9.74 19.61
CA LYS A 184 0.46 -9.23 20.58
C LYS A 184 -0.19 -8.45 21.72
N ASN A 185 -1.16 -7.58 21.44
CA ASN A 185 -1.83 -6.76 22.46
C ASN A 185 -3.00 -7.48 23.14
N HIS A 186 -3.60 -8.46 22.49
CA HIS A 186 -4.73 -9.25 22.97
C HIS A 186 -4.49 -10.76 22.80
N PRO A 187 -3.59 -11.37 23.60
CA PRO A 187 -3.16 -12.76 23.40
C PRO A 187 -4.27 -13.81 23.45
N ASN A 188 -5.40 -13.50 24.11
CA ASN A 188 -6.53 -14.39 24.24
C ASN A 188 -7.45 -14.43 23.00
N ILE A 189 -7.28 -13.50 22.05
CA ILE A 189 -8.06 -13.48 20.81
C ILE A 189 -7.43 -14.46 19.81
N ASN A 190 -8.27 -15.32 19.23
CA ASN A 190 -7.89 -16.18 18.12
C ASN A 190 -7.86 -15.32 16.85
N CYS A 191 -6.67 -15.19 16.24
CA CYS A 191 -6.48 -14.36 15.06
C CYS A 191 -6.27 -15.25 13.84
N ALA A 192 -6.95 -14.93 12.74
CA ALA A 192 -6.72 -15.54 11.45
C ALA A 192 -6.42 -14.48 10.38
N VAL A 193 -5.67 -14.86 9.36
CA VAL A 193 -5.41 -14.07 8.16
C VAL A 193 -5.84 -14.90 6.96
N MET A 194 -6.68 -14.34 6.10
CA MET A 194 -7.05 -14.95 4.83
C MET A 194 -6.50 -14.11 3.69
N ASP A 195 -5.72 -14.71 2.80
CA ASP A 195 -5.17 -14.03 1.63
C ASP A 195 -4.71 -15.06 0.56
N GLN A 196 -4.39 -14.63 -0.66
CA GLN A 196 -3.88 -15.48 -1.73
C GLN A 196 -2.34 -15.57 -1.69
N TYR A 197 -1.82 -16.19 -0.62
CA TYR A 197 -0.39 -16.49 -0.46
C TYR A 197 -0.16 -17.99 -0.36
N ASP A 198 0.98 -18.44 -0.87
CA ASP A 198 1.52 -19.73 -0.48
C ASP A 198 2.09 -19.62 0.95
N PHE A 199 1.21 -19.76 1.94
CA PHE A 199 1.60 -19.77 3.35
C PHE A 199 2.35 -21.07 3.64
N SER A 200 3.68 -20.97 3.73
CA SER A 200 4.54 -22.12 4.06
C SER A 200 4.21 -22.75 5.42
N GLN A 201 3.58 -22.00 6.32
CA GLN A 201 3.07 -22.46 7.61
C GLN A 201 1.63 -21.98 7.78
N GLN A 202 0.72 -22.89 8.08
CA GLN A 202 -0.71 -22.60 8.31
C GLN A 202 -0.97 -22.00 9.70
N GLU A 203 -0.01 -22.08 10.61
CA GLU A 203 -0.04 -21.42 11.91
C GLU A 203 1.33 -20.84 12.24
N SER A 204 1.38 -19.58 12.68
CA SER A 204 2.60 -18.92 13.12
C SER A 204 2.27 -17.84 14.14
N GLU A 205 3.07 -17.70 15.20
CA GLU A 205 2.87 -16.70 16.27
C GLU A 205 1.46 -16.74 16.91
N GLY A 206 0.80 -17.91 16.90
CA GLY A 206 -0.57 -18.08 17.40
C GLY A 206 -1.66 -17.51 16.48
N ILE A 207 -1.34 -17.33 15.19
CA ILE A 207 -2.22 -16.84 14.14
C ILE A 207 -2.40 -17.94 13.10
N THR A 208 -3.63 -18.17 12.67
CA THR A 208 -3.96 -19.09 11.59
C THR A 208 -3.88 -18.38 10.24
N PHE A 209 -3.17 -18.94 9.28
CA PHE A 209 -3.05 -18.41 7.92
C PHE A 209 -3.80 -19.29 6.93
N ILE A 210 -4.70 -18.67 6.17
CA ILE A 210 -5.66 -19.33 5.29
C ILE A 210 -5.41 -18.85 3.86
N ASN A 211 -4.91 -19.74 2.99
CA ASN A 211 -4.89 -19.46 1.56
C ASN A 211 -6.34 -19.50 1.05
N GLY A 212 -6.84 -18.39 0.53
CA GLY A 212 -8.19 -18.34 0.01
C GLY A 212 -8.50 -17.10 -0.83
N ASN A 213 -9.56 -17.21 -1.62
CA ASN A 213 -10.09 -16.13 -2.44
C ASN A 213 -11.38 -15.59 -1.82
N PHE A 214 -11.36 -14.32 -1.38
CA PHE A 214 -12.52 -13.67 -0.76
C PHE A 214 -13.68 -13.40 -1.74
N PHE A 215 -13.46 -13.50 -3.05
CA PHE A 215 -14.55 -13.52 -4.04
C PHE A 215 -15.30 -14.86 -4.06
N SER A 216 -14.68 -15.94 -3.58
CA SER A 216 -15.30 -17.27 -3.56
C SER A 216 -16.01 -17.54 -2.24
N ALA A 217 -15.29 -17.47 -1.11
CA ALA A 217 -15.85 -17.71 0.22
C ALA A 217 -14.95 -17.12 1.30
N ILE A 218 -15.55 -16.58 2.35
CA ILE A 218 -14.84 -16.09 3.54
C ILE A 218 -15.16 -17.04 4.71
N PRO A 219 -14.17 -17.48 5.50
CA PRO A 219 -14.39 -18.35 6.65
C PRO A 219 -15.38 -17.75 7.66
N SER A 220 -16.39 -18.53 8.04
CA SER A 220 -17.39 -18.14 9.04
C SER A 220 -16.91 -18.35 10.48
N GLY A 221 -17.65 -17.79 11.44
CA GLY A 221 -17.48 -18.09 12.87
C GLY A 221 -16.57 -17.14 13.64
N TYR A 222 -16.18 -16.02 13.03
CA TYR A 222 -15.42 -14.95 13.69
C TYR A 222 -16.32 -13.86 14.24
N ASP A 223 -15.95 -13.29 15.38
CA ASP A 223 -16.67 -12.17 16.00
C ASP A 223 -16.38 -10.84 15.28
N ALA A 224 -15.18 -10.69 14.73
CA ALA A 224 -14.78 -9.52 13.95
C ALA A 224 -14.10 -9.92 12.63
N TYR A 225 -14.47 -9.21 11.57
CA TYR A 225 -13.87 -9.31 10.25
C TYR A 225 -13.20 -7.96 9.96
N CYS A 226 -11.93 -7.97 9.59
CA CYS A 226 -11.19 -6.77 9.21
C CYS A 226 -10.86 -6.83 7.72
N MET A 227 -10.98 -5.70 7.03
CA MET A 227 -10.49 -5.52 5.67
C MET A 227 -9.78 -4.17 5.59
N LYS A 228 -8.46 -4.18 5.52
CA LYS A 228 -7.64 -2.97 5.42
C LYS A 228 -7.10 -2.81 4.01
N ASN A 229 -7.30 -1.64 3.39
CA ASN A 229 -6.79 -1.33 2.04
C ASN A 229 -7.15 -2.44 1.02
N VAL A 230 -8.38 -2.95 1.11
CA VAL A 230 -8.88 -3.99 0.20
C VAL A 230 -9.93 -3.43 -0.74
N LEU A 231 -10.94 -2.72 -0.22
CA LEU A 231 -12.09 -2.33 -1.03
C LEU A 231 -11.73 -1.28 -2.08
N HIS A 232 -10.77 -0.39 -1.80
CA HIS A 232 -10.28 0.57 -2.79
C HIS A 232 -9.57 -0.05 -4.00
N ASN A 233 -9.18 -1.35 -3.94
CA ASN A 233 -8.56 -2.06 -5.07
C ASN A 233 -9.57 -2.49 -6.14
N TRP A 234 -10.87 -2.29 -5.90
CA TRP A 234 -11.92 -2.91 -6.70
C TRP A 234 -13.00 -1.91 -7.12
N PRO A 235 -13.61 -2.10 -8.30
CA PRO A 235 -14.80 -1.33 -8.69
C PRO A 235 -16.02 -1.75 -7.84
N ASP A 236 -17.08 -0.95 -7.89
CA ASP A 236 -18.24 -1.09 -6.98
C ASP A 236 -18.93 -2.45 -7.11
N GLU A 237 -19.09 -2.98 -8.32
CA GLU A 237 -19.69 -4.31 -8.52
C GLU A 237 -18.89 -5.42 -7.81
N LYS A 238 -17.56 -5.29 -7.78
CA LYS A 238 -16.68 -6.23 -7.08
C LYS A 238 -16.69 -6.02 -5.58
N VAL A 239 -16.77 -4.78 -5.10
CA VAL A 239 -16.96 -4.51 -3.67
C VAL A 239 -18.28 -5.08 -3.17
N VAL A 240 -19.35 -5.01 -3.97
CA VAL A 240 -20.65 -5.63 -3.64
C VAL A 240 -20.52 -7.15 -3.48
N ASP A 241 -19.79 -7.82 -4.38
CA ASP A 241 -19.53 -9.26 -4.28
C ASP A 241 -18.77 -9.61 -2.98
N ILE A 242 -17.71 -8.86 -2.67
CA ILE A 242 -16.90 -9.04 -1.46
C ILE A 242 -17.76 -8.86 -0.19
N LEU A 243 -18.49 -7.74 -0.11
CA LEU A 243 -19.32 -7.44 1.06
C LEU A 243 -20.43 -8.48 1.23
N LYS A 244 -21.03 -9.00 0.17
CA LYS A 244 -22.00 -10.11 0.26
C LYS A 244 -21.37 -11.36 0.85
N ASN A 245 -20.14 -11.69 0.49
CA ASN A 245 -19.42 -12.84 1.06
C ASN A 245 -19.11 -12.62 2.55
N CYS A 246 -18.72 -11.40 2.95
CA CYS A 246 -18.58 -11.04 4.37
C CYS A 246 -19.91 -11.21 5.10
N TYR A 247 -20.99 -10.68 4.53
CA TYR A 247 -22.33 -10.80 5.10
C TYR A 247 -22.74 -12.26 5.28
N GLN A 248 -22.42 -13.15 4.34
CA GLN A 248 -22.73 -14.58 4.47
C GLN A 248 -21.90 -15.27 5.56
N ALA A 249 -20.63 -14.92 5.72
CA ALA A 249 -19.73 -15.52 6.71
C ALA A 249 -20.03 -15.10 8.16
N MET A 250 -20.51 -13.87 8.33
CA MET A 250 -20.79 -13.26 9.64
C MET A 250 -22.01 -13.89 10.34
N HIS A 251 -21.95 -14.05 11.67
CA HIS A 251 -23.16 -14.26 12.49
C HIS A 251 -23.79 -12.91 12.86
N LYS A 252 -24.94 -12.93 13.54
CA LYS A 252 -25.73 -11.73 13.86
C LYS A 252 -24.93 -10.69 14.66
N ASP A 253 -24.10 -11.16 15.58
CA ASP A 253 -23.32 -10.31 16.49
C ASP A 253 -21.92 -9.98 15.95
N SER A 254 -21.53 -10.53 14.79
CA SER A 254 -20.25 -10.20 14.15
C SER A 254 -20.22 -8.73 13.72
N THR A 255 -19.03 -8.13 13.71
CA THR A 255 -18.81 -6.79 13.16
C THR A 255 -17.77 -6.81 12.04
N LEU A 256 -18.03 -6.09 10.95
CA LEU A 256 -17.08 -5.89 9.86
C LEU A 256 -16.43 -4.50 10.02
N TYR A 257 -15.11 -4.47 10.08
CA TYR A 257 -14.31 -3.25 10.11
C TYR A 257 -13.63 -3.07 8.76
N ILE A 258 -14.04 -2.03 8.03
CA ILE A 258 -13.34 -1.58 6.83
C ILE A 258 -12.35 -0.50 7.25
N ILE A 259 -11.07 -0.71 6.99
CA ILE A 259 -10.02 0.27 7.26
C ILE A 259 -9.52 0.78 5.91
N ASP A 260 -10.11 1.87 5.46
CA ASP A 260 -9.85 2.42 4.13
C ASP A 260 -9.95 3.94 4.14
N MET A 261 -9.47 4.55 3.07
CA MET A 261 -9.52 5.99 2.90
C MET A 261 -10.95 6.45 2.58
N ILE A 262 -11.37 7.57 3.16
CA ILE A 262 -12.58 8.27 2.74
C ILE A 262 -12.14 9.50 1.95
N LYS A 263 -12.55 9.55 0.70
CA LYS A 263 -12.19 10.61 -0.24
C LYS A 263 -12.78 11.94 0.24
N GLU A 264 -11.93 12.96 0.36
CA GLU A 264 -12.33 14.34 0.62
C GLU A 264 -12.32 15.13 -0.69
N ARG A 265 -13.28 16.04 -0.89
CA ARG A 265 -13.36 16.87 -2.11
C ARG A 265 -12.29 17.95 -2.10
N ASN A 266 -11.80 18.34 -3.28
CA ASN A 266 -10.82 19.41 -3.48
C ASN A 266 -9.48 19.14 -2.78
N ASN A 267 -9.06 17.87 -2.76
CA ASN A 267 -7.75 17.45 -2.27
C ASN A 267 -6.98 16.82 -3.42
N ALA A 268 -6.04 17.57 -3.99
CA ALA A 268 -5.29 17.16 -5.17
C ALA A 268 -4.44 15.88 -4.94
N GLU A 269 -3.95 15.67 -3.72
CA GLU A 269 -3.19 14.46 -3.38
C GLU A 269 -4.11 13.23 -3.36
N ALA A 270 -5.29 13.34 -2.73
CA ALA A 270 -6.28 12.27 -2.72
C ALA A 270 -6.83 11.98 -4.13
N GLU A 271 -7.04 13.01 -4.94
CA GLU A 271 -7.45 12.86 -6.35
C GLU A 271 -6.34 12.19 -7.18
N SER A 272 -5.07 12.54 -6.96
CA SER A 272 -3.96 11.88 -7.63
C SER A 272 -3.82 10.41 -7.23
N PHE A 273 -4.05 10.06 -5.97
CA PHE A 273 -4.00 8.67 -5.50
C PHE A 273 -5.17 7.84 -6.04
N ASP A 274 -6.36 8.42 -6.12
CA ASP A 274 -7.52 7.78 -6.75
C ASP A 274 -7.26 7.43 -8.22
N LEU A 275 -6.63 8.33 -8.98
CA LEU A 275 -6.20 8.03 -10.36
C LEU A 275 -5.19 6.87 -10.41
N TYR A 276 -4.30 6.77 -9.42
CA TYR A 276 -3.36 5.66 -9.35
C TYR A 276 -4.06 4.31 -9.12
N MET A 277 -5.10 4.29 -8.27
CA MET A 277 -5.94 3.11 -8.05
C MET A 277 -6.67 2.69 -9.34
N ASP A 278 -7.20 3.65 -10.10
CA ASP A 278 -7.83 3.41 -11.40
C ASP A 278 -6.81 2.84 -12.42
N VAL A 279 -5.65 3.48 -12.56
CA VAL A 279 -4.55 3.07 -13.46
C VAL A 279 -4.11 1.64 -13.24
N LEU A 280 -3.91 1.23 -12.00
CA LEU A 280 -3.42 -0.12 -11.69
C LEU A 280 -4.53 -1.16 -11.66
N LEU A 281 -5.70 -0.83 -11.08
CA LEU A 281 -6.62 -1.83 -10.58
C LEU A 281 -8.08 -1.69 -11.07
N LEU A 282 -8.44 -0.59 -11.76
CA LEU A 282 -9.84 -0.12 -11.84
C LEU A 282 -10.47 0.06 -10.45
N GLY A 283 -9.62 0.24 -9.45
CA GLY A 283 -10.02 0.58 -8.10
C GLY A 283 -10.40 2.04 -8.00
N LYS A 284 -10.99 2.42 -6.86
CA LYS A 284 -11.24 3.83 -6.56
C LYS A 284 -11.33 4.08 -5.06
N GLU A 285 -10.93 5.30 -4.70
CA GLU A 285 -11.23 5.91 -3.43
C GLU A 285 -12.68 6.41 -3.40
N ARG A 286 -13.34 6.19 -2.26
CA ARG A 286 -14.79 6.40 -2.14
C ARG A 286 -15.13 7.51 -1.17
N TYR A 287 -16.16 8.27 -1.50
CA TYR A 287 -16.81 9.16 -0.56
C TYR A 287 -17.57 8.36 0.50
N GLN A 288 -17.79 8.97 1.67
CA GLN A 288 -18.63 8.40 2.73
C GLN A 288 -19.99 7.93 2.20
N SER A 289 -20.65 8.74 1.36
CA SER A 289 -21.95 8.41 0.78
C SER A 289 -21.92 7.17 -0.12
N GLU A 290 -20.79 6.88 -0.77
CA GLU A 290 -20.62 5.67 -1.58
C GLU A 290 -20.46 4.44 -0.69
N PHE A 291 -19.69 4.54 0.40
CA PHE A 291 -19.63 3.46 1.41
C PHE A 291 -21.01 3.18 2.02
N GLU A 292 -21.78 4.23 2.36
CA GLU A 292 -23.15 4.09 2.88
C GLU A 292 -24.08 3.38 1.88
N ALA A 293 -23.98 3.72 0.59
CA ALA A 293 -24.74 3.07 -0.48
C ALA A 293 -24.37 1.59 -0.64
N LEU A 294 -23.06 1.28 -0.66
CA LEU A 294 -22.55 -0.09 -0.76
C LEU A 294 -22.96 -0.94 0.44
N ALA A 295 -22.85 -0.40 1.66
CA ALA A 295 -23.30 -1.06 2.88
C ALA A 295 -24.79 -1.40 2.79
N LYS A 296 -25.62 -0.40 2.48
CA LYS A 296 -27.07 -0.58 2.34
C LYS A 296 -27.44 -1.62 1.27
N GLN A 297 -26.78 -1.58 0.11
CA GLN A 297 -27.01 -2.51 -1.00
C GLN A 297 -26.70 -3.97 -0.62
N THR A 298 -25.76 -4.17 0.31
CA THR A 298 -25.26 -5.49 0.71
C THR A 298 -25.84 -5.96 2.04
N GLY A 299 -26.81 -5.23 2.59
CA GLY A 299 -27.52 -5.58 3.81
C GLY A 299 -26.83 -5.13 5.09
N PHE A 300 -25.73 -4.37 5.00
CA PHE A 300 -25.07 -3.78 6.15
C PHE A 300 -25.65 -2.41 6.53
N THR A 301 -25.50 -2.08 7.80
CA THR A 301 -25.65 -0.72 8.33
C THR A 301 -24.30 -0.25 8.87
N ILE A 302 -23.89 0.96 8.50
CA ILE A 302 -22.72 1.60 9.10
C ILE A 302 -23.13 2.17 10.46
N THR A 303 -22.54 1.67 11.52
CA THR A 303 -22.87 2.07 12.90
C THR A 303 -21.95 3.18 13.39
N ASN A 304 -20.68 3.18 12.97
CA ASN A 304 -19.69 4.19 13.33
C ASN A 304 -18.68 4.40 12.20
N MET A 305 -18.08 5.60 12.16
CA MET A 305 -16.89 5.90 11.37
C MET A 305 -15.91 6.69 12.22
N TYR A 306 -14.69 6.18 12.35
CA TYR A 306 -13.63 6.82 13.13
C TYR A 306 -12.53 7.31 12.19
N LYS A 307 -12.35 8.63 12.11
CA LYS A 307 -11.21 9.23 11.40
C LYS A 307 -9.94 8.97 12.21
N MET A 308 -8.96 8.33 11.58
CA MET A 308 -7.70 8.05 12.24
C MET A 308 -6.85 9.31 12.36
N SER A 309 -5.96 9.33 13.35
CA SER A 309 -5.06 10.43 13.68
C SER A 309 -3.72 10.36 12.95
N VAL A 310 -3.34 9.18 12.47
CA VAL A 310 -2.05 8.94 11.81
C VAL A 310 -2.23 8.66 10.32
N SER A 311 -1.54 9.44 9.48
CA SER A 311 -1.30 9.12 8.06
C SER A 311 0.12 9.48 7.67
N LYS A 312 0.74 8.65 6.82
CA LYS A 312 2.03 8.93 6.18
C LYS A 312 1.97 8.95 4.65
N THR A 313 0.83 8.62 4.05
CA THR A 313 0.68 8.47 2.60
C THR A 313 -0.52 9.24 2.04
N GLY A 314 -0.94 10.33 2.70
CA GLY A 314 -2.05 11.18 2.27
C GLY A 314 -2.99 11.58 3.41
N ALA A 315 -4.29 11.72 3.11
CA ALA A 315 -5.32 11.91 4.13
C ALA A 315 -5.34 10.71 5.11
N PRO A 316 -5.86 10.85 6.34
CA PRO A 316 -5.93 9.72 7.26
C PRO A 316 -7.07 8.77 6.89
N PRO A 317 -6.83 7.45 6.97
CA PRO A 317 -7.87 6.45 6.74
C PRO A 317 -8.93 6.53 7.84
N HIS A 318 -10.04 5.84 7.60
CA HIS A 318 -11.12 5.68 8.56
C HIS A 318 -11.27 4.22 8.93
N VAL A 319 -11.67 3.96 10.17
CA VAL A 319 -12.24 2.67 10.57
C VAL A 319 -13.75 2.81 10.46
N ILE A 320 -14.35 2.08 9.53
CA ILE A 320 -15.79 2.04 9.26
C ILE A 320 -16.35 0.76 9.88
N GLU A 321 -17.23 0.91 10.86
CA GLU A 321 -17.90 -0.19 11.55
C GLU A 321 -19.21 -0.54 10.83
N MET A 322 -19.32 -1.78 10.34
CA MET A 322 -20.48 -2.31 9.64
C MET A 322 -21.09 -3.50 10.38
N LYS A 323 -22.43 -3.50 10.54
CA LYS A 323 -23.20 -4.59 11.15
C LYS A 323 -24.35 -5.05 10.25
N LYS A 324 -24.79 -6.29 10.44
CA LYS A 324 -25.96 -6.86 9.76
C LYS A 324 -27.26 -6.17 10.15
#